data_AF-A0A1B6CTD0-F1
#
_entry.id   AF-A0A1B6CTD0-F1
#
_cell.length_a   1.000
_cell.length_b   1.000
_cell.length_c   1.000
_cell.angle_alpha   90.00
_cell.angle_beta   90.00
_cell.angle_gamma   90.00
#
_symmetry.space_group_name_H-M   'P 1'
#
loop_
_entity.id
_entity.type
_entity.pdbx_description
1 polymer ?
#
loop_
_entity_poly.entity_id
_entity_poly.type
_entity_poly.pdbx_seq_one_letter_code
_entity_poly.pdbx_strand_id
1 'polypeptide(L)'
;WVMPHIKLSNKQKLKMTRFVESGKPITLAFRSWELSEYPVVPKTKSLYWRVKTSDLLHRPRYILLGFQSDKKVQITKNRALFDSVDLRNCTVFLNDTRYPYHDMQVDITKGLFSQLYDNYINFRGD
;
A
#
# COMPACT_ATOMS: atom_id res chain seq x y z
N TRP A 1 2.55 13.11 -7.33
CA TRP A 1 3.80 12.62 -6.70
C TRP A 1 4.95 13.35 -7.36
N VAL A 2 5.69 14.18 -6.63
CA VAL A 2 6.88 14.87 -7.17
C VAL A 2 8.08 14.06 -6.72
N MET A 3 8.77 13.42 -7.66
CA MET A 3 9.98 12.68 -7.32
C MET A 3 11.04 13.67 -6.83
N PRO A 4 11.62 13.50 -5.63
CA PRO A 4 12.60 14.45 -5.11
C PRO A 4 13.84 14.45 -5.99
N HIS A 5 14.22 15.64 -6.47
CA HIS A 5 15.39 15.80 -7.31
C HIS A 5 16.65 15.90 -6.44
N ILE A 6 17.24 14.76 -6.09
CA ILE A 6 18.44 14.70 -5.24
C ILE A 6 19.66 15.14 -6.07
N LYS A 7 20.31 16.23 -5.65
CA LYS A 7 21.58 16.69 -6.23
C LYS A 7 22.74 16.26 -5.32
N LEU A 8 23.68 15.51 -5.88
CA LEU A 8 24.90 15.08 -5.18
C LEU A 8 25.81 16.30 -4.93
N SER A 9 26.52 16.29 -3.80
CA SER A 9 27.62 17.24 -3.58
C SER A 9 28.76 17.00 -4.59
N ASN A 10 29.55 18.02 -4.90
CA ASN A 10 30.65 17.91 -5.88
C ASN A 10 31.61 16.75 -5.57
N LYS A 11 31.90 16.51 -4.29
CA LYS A 11 32.75 15.39 -3.82
C LYS A 11 32.13 14.02 -4.11
N GLN A 12 30.82 13.88 -3.94
CA GLN A 12 30.12 12.63 -4.27
C GLN A 12 29.92 12.48 -5.78
N LYS A 13 29.73 13.58 -6.51
CA LYS A 13 29.59 13.60 -7.97
C LYS A 13 30.82 13.00 -8.65
N LEU A 14 32.02 13.39 -8.23
CA LEU A 14 33.28 12.83 -8.75
C LEU A 14 33.42 11.32 -8.49
N LYS A 15 33.03 10.86 -7.28
CA LYS A 15 33.03 9.43 -6.95
C LYS A 15 32.03 8.65 -7.82
N MET A 16 30.86 9.23 -8.05
CA MET A 16 29.81 8.62 -8.85
C MET A 16 30.20 8.56 -10.33
N THR A 17 30.85 9.59 -10.88
CA THR A 17 31.38 9.56 -12.26
C THR A 17 32.38 8.43 -12.46
N ARG A 18 33.35 8.27 -11.55
CA ARG A 18 34.31 7.16 -11.60
C ARG A 18 33.63 5.78 -11.51
N PHE A 19 32.56 5.69 -10.72
CA PHE A 19 31.78 4.45 -10.60
C PHE A 19 31.00 4.14 -11.88
N VAL A 20 30.39 5.15 -12.52
CA VAL A 20 29.72 5.00 -13.83
C VAL A 20 30.72 4.61 -14.91
N GLU A 21 31.89 5.23 -14.95
CA GLU A 21 32.99 4.88 -15.88
C GLU A 21 33.48 3.44 -15.71
N SER A 22 33.39 2.88 -14.49
CA SER A 22 33.77 1.49 -14.22
C SER A 22 32.83 0.45 -14.84
N GLY A 23 31.68 0.87 -15.39
CA GLY A 23 30.72 0.00 -16.06
C GLY A 23 30.04 -1.03 -15.16
N LYS A 24 30.23 -0.94 -13.83
CA LYS A 24 29.65 -1.88 -12.88
C LYS A 24 28.13 -1.68 -12.79
N PRO A 25 27.34 -2.76 -12.85
CA PRO A 25 25.89 -2.65 -12.67
C PRO A 25 25.57 -2.10 -11.28
N ILE A 26 24.66 -1.13 -11.24
CA ILE A 26 24.18 -0.50 -10.00
C ILE A 26 22.86 -1.15 -9.63
N THR A 27 22.83 -1.87 -8.52
CA THR A 27 21.57 -2.36 -7.96
C THR A 27 20.82 -1.18 -7.34
N LEU A 28 19.76 -0.73 -8.02
CA LEU A 28 18.86 0.31 -7.52
C LEU A 28 17.62 -0.36 -6.93
N ALA A 29 17.40 -0.18 -5.62
CA ALA A 29 16.13 -0.52 -5.02
C ALA A 29 15.07 0.49 -5.50
N PHE A 30 14.07 0.01 -6.23
CA PHE A 30 12.89 0.80 -6.58
C PHE A 30 11.66 0.23 -5.87
N ARG A 31 10.70 1.10 -5.54
CA ARG A 31 9.41 0.69 -4.99
C ARG A 31 8.40 0.67 -6.14
N SER A 32 7.91 -0.51 -6.50
CA SER A 32 6.75 -0.65 -7.40
C SER A 32 5.46 -0.57 -6.58
N TRP A 33 4.41 -0.03 -7.21
CA TRP A 33 3.07 0.01 -6.65
C TRP A 33 2.16 -0.71 -7.64
N GLU A 34 1.33 -1.61 -7.12
CA GLU A 34 0.34 -2.33 -7.91
C GLU A 34 -1.04 -1.99 -7.37
N LEU A 35 -1.90 -1.44 -8.23
CA LEU A 35 -3.29 -1.16 -7.90
C LEU A 35 -4.15 -2.30 -8.42
N SER A 36 -4.86 -2.96 -7.50
CA SER A 36 -5.90 -3.91 -7.82
C SER A 36 -7.25 -3.34 -7.39
N GLU A 37 -8.26 -3.41 -8.25
CA GLU A 37 -9.61 -2.93 -7.96
C GLU A 37 -10.58 -4.12 -7.97
N TYR A 38 -11.43 -4.22 -6.95
CA TYR A 38 -12.57 -5.12 -6.95
C TYR A 38 -13.84 -4.32 -7.30
N PRO A 39 -14.40 -4.48 -8.51
CA PRO A 39 -15.34 -3.51 -9.07
C PRO A 39 -16.71 -3.48 -8.37
N VAL A 40 -17.13 -4.59 -7.76
CA VAL A 40 -18.44 -4.69 -7.09
C VAL A 40 -18.28 -5.49 -5.80
N VAL A 41 -18.29 -4.81 -4.66
CA VAL A 41 -18.30 -5.45 -3.34
C VAL A 41 -19.72 -5.96 -3.06
N PRO A 42 -19.94 -7.28 -2.89
CA PRO A 42 -21.25 -7.80 -2.53
C PRO A 42 -21.68 -7.29 -1.15
N LYS A 43 -23.00 -7.16 -0.93
CA LYS A 43 -23.60 -6.79 0.37
C LYS A 43 -23.59 -7.97 1.35
N THR A 44 -22.44 -8.62 1.49
CA THR A 44 -22.22 -9.76 2.40
C THR A 44 -21.41 -9.32 3.61
N LYS A 45 -21.53 -10.07 4.71
CA LYS A 45 -20.74 -9.82 5.93
C LYS A 45 -19.28 -10.28 5.79
N SER A 46 -18.97 -11.08 4.79
CA SER A 46 -17.64 -11.62 4.50
C SER A 46 -17.38 -11.58 3.01
N LEU A 47 -16.16 -11.21 2.63
CA LEU A 47 -15.67 -11.17 1.26
C LEU A 47 -14.29 -11.82 1.23
N TYR A 48 -14.11 -12.77 0.31
CA TYR A 48 -12.81 -13.31 -0.04
C TYR A 48 -12.41 -12.81 -1.41
N TRP A 49 -11.26 -12.14 -1.52
CA TRP A 49 -10.76 -11.59 -2.77
C TRP A 49 -9.35 -12.11 -3.05
N ARG A 50 -9.19 -12.79 -4.19
CA ARG A 50 -7.90 -13.26 -4.67
C ARG A 50 -7.29 -12.21 -5.59
N VAL A 51 -6.21 -11.58 -5.13
CA VAL A 51 -5.38 -10.66 -5.91
C VAL A 51 -4.22 -11.44 -6.50
N LYS A 52 -3.98 -11.31 -7.80
CA LYS A 52 -2.74 -11.78 -8.43
C LYS A 52 -1.80 -10.59 -8.53
N THR A 53 -0.61 -10.69 -7.95
CA THR A 53 0.42 -9.69 -8.12
C THR A 53 1.20 -9.94 -9.42
N SER A 54 1.58 -8.86 -10.09
CA SER A 54 2.27 -8.88 -11.39
C SER A 54 3.68 -9.47 -11.30
N ASP A 55 4.30 -9.41 -10.12
CA ASP A 55 5.68 -9.80 -9.91
C ASP A 55 5.77 -11.01 -8.97
N LEU A 56 6.25 -12.14 -9.49
CA LEU A 56 6.47 -13.37 -8.71
C LEU A 56 7.72 -13.27 -7.82
N LEU A 57 8.63 -12.33 -8.13
CA LEU A 57 9.94 -12.25 -7.49
C LEU A 57 9.90 -11.41 -6.20
N HIS A 58 9.05 -10.39 -6.17
CA HIS A 58 9.02 -9.42 -5.07
C HIS A 58 7.88 -9.70 -4.10
N ARG A 59 8.22 -9.84 -2.81
CA ARG A 59 7.21 -9.93 -1.74
C ARG A 59 6.64 -8.54 -1.45
N PRO A 60 5.31 -8.35 -1.42
CA PRO A 60 4.71 -7.07 -1.07
C PRO A 60 5.09 -6.70 0.37
N ARG A 61 5.61 -5.48 0.56
CA ARG A 61 6.03 -4.99 1.89
C ARG A 61 4.87 -4.37 2.67
N TYR A 62 4.02 -3.62 1.97
CA TYR A 62 2.87 -2.94 2.57
C TYR A 62 1.66 -3.15 1.69
N ILE A 63 0.49 -3.19 2.33
CA ILE A 63 -0.79 -3.35 1.66
C ILE A 63 -1.70 -2.26 2.18
N LEU A 64 -2.23 -1.47 1.26
CA LEU A 64 -3.21 -0.42 1.56
C LEU A 64 -4.55 -0.91 1.04
N LEU A 65 -5.53 -0.97 1.94
CA LEU A 65 -6.90 -1.28 1.61
C LEU A 65 -7.74 -0.01 1.78
N GLY A 66 -8.52 0.33 0.74
CA GLY A 66 -9.42 1.47 0.75
C GLY A 66 -10.77 1.07 0.16
N PHE A 67 -11.83 1.62 0.74
CA PHE A 67 -13.20 1.40 0.29
C PHE A 67 -13.77 2.69 -0.30
N GLN A 68 -14.61 2.53 -1.34
CA GLN A 68 -15.33 3.63 -1.96
C GLN A 68 -16.78 3.23 -2.22
N SER A 69 -17.72 4.12 -1.92
CA SER A 69 -19.15 3.90 -2.09
C SER A 69 -19.74 4.89 -3.10
N ASP A 70 -20.26 4.36 -4.21
CA ASP A 70 -20.94 5.13 -5.29
C ASP A 70 -20.11 6.25 -5.94
N LYS A 71 -18.78 6.26 -5.79
CA LYS A 71 -17.89 7.29 -6.37
C LYS A 71 -17.50 7.02 -7.82
N LYS A 72 -17.65 5.78 -8.29
CA LYS A 72 -17.36 5.42 -9.69
C LYS A 72 -18.42 5.99 -10.63
N VAL A 73 -19.69 5.94 -10.22
CA VAL A 73 -20.86 6.37 -11.00
C VAL A 73 -21.08 7.88 -10.89
N GLN A 74 -20.84 8.48 -9.72
CA GLN A 74 -21.12 9.90 -9.48
C GLN A 74 -19.89 10.78 -9.72
N ILE A 75 -19.91 11.56 -10.82
CA ILE A 75 -18.80 12.45 -11.22
C ILE A 75 -18.60 13.60 -10.21
N THR A 76 -19.65 14.01 -9.51
CA THR A 76 -19.60 15.10 -8.51
C THR A 76 -18.91 14.69 -7.20
N LYS A 77 -18.75 13.39 -6.94
CA LYS A 77 -18.09 12.91 -5.73
C LYS A 77 -16.58 12.87 -5.90
N ASN A 78 -15.87 13.35 -4.89
CA ASN A 78 -14.41 13.32 -4.88
C ASN A 78 -13.88 11.88 -4.74
N ARG A 79 -13.27 11.37 -5.83
CA ARG A 79 -12.66 10.03 -5.90
C ARG A 79 -11.34 9.91 -5.13
N ALA A 80 -10.75 11.01 -4.68
CA ALA A 80 -9.55 10.97 -3.84
C ALA A 80 -9.86 10.64 -2.37
N LEU A 81 -11.13 10.75 -1.95
CA LEU A 81 -11.56 10.42 -0.60
C LEU A 81 -11.97 8.95 -0.53
N PHE A 82 -11.59 8.27 0.55
CA PHE A 82 -12.08 6.93 0.88
C PHE A 82 -13.23 7.02 1.86
N ASP A 83 -14.13 6.03 1.82
CA ASP A 83 -15.29 5.97 2.69
C ASP A 83 -15.05 4.99 3.83
N SER A 84 -15.55 5.32 5.03
CA SER A 84 -15.61 4.38 6.13
C SER A 84 -16.70 3.35 5.88
N VAL A 85 -16.38 2.08 6.07
CA VAL A 85 -17.31 0.94 6.03
C VAL A 85 -17.38 0.35 7.44
N ASP A 86 -18.48 -0.33 7.80
CA ASP A 86 -18.60 -1.12 9.05
C ASP A 86 -17.71 -2.38 8.99
N LEU A 87 -16.40 -2.13 8.96
CA LEU A 87 -15.36 -3.14 8.89
C LEU A 87 -15.03 -3.61 10.31
N ARG A 88 -15.28 -4.89 10.58
CA ARG A 88 -14.89 -5.54 11.85
C ARG A 88 -13.51 -6.16 11.80
N ASN A 89 -13.18 -6.79 10.68
CA ASN A 89 -11.92 -7.50 10.54
C ASN A 89 -11.49 -7.50 9.08
N CYS A 90 -10.19 -7.43 8.85
CA CYS A 90 -9.59 -7.56 7.54
C CYS A 90 -8.32 -8.39 7.69
N THR A 91 -8.20 -9.45 6.90
CA THR A 91 -7.06 -10.35 6.92
C THR A 91 -6.54 -10.56 5.52
N VAL A 92 -5.23 -10.49 5.38
CA VAL A 92 -4.52 -10.80 4.15
C VAL A 92 -3.73 -12.09 4.35
N PHE A 93 -3.77 -12.96 3.36
CA PHE A 93 -2.95 -14.16 3.30
C PHE A 93 -1.87 -13.99 2.22
N LEU A 94 -0.61 -14.06 2.62
CA LEU A 94 0.55 -14.01 1.72
C LEU A 94 1.28 -15.35 1.80
N ASN A 95 1.26 -16.14 0.71
CA ASN A 95 1.91 -17.45 0.65
C ASN A 95 1.67 -18.29 1.93
N ASP A 96 0.39 -18.45 2.30
CA ASP A 96 -0.12 -19.13 3.51
C ASP A 96 0.14 -18.47 4.86
N THR A 97 0.82 -17.32 4.91
CA THR A 97 0.96 -16.56 6.16
C THR A 97 -0.16 -15.54 6.31
N ARG A 98 -0.82 -15.54 7.48
CA ARG A 98 -1.94 -14.64 7.81
C ARG A 98 -1.46 -13.34 8.46
N TYR A 99 -1.99 -12.21 7.99
CA TYR A 99 -1.76 -10.88 8.55
C TYR A 99 -3.09 -10.10 8.69
N PRO A 100 -3.36 -9.43 9.82
CA PRO A 100 -2.68 -9.62 11.11
C PRO A 100 -2.92 -11.03 11.67
N TYR A 101 -2.07 -11.46 12.61
CA TYR A 101 -2.15 -12.81 13.19
C TYR A 101 -3.43 -13.02 14.01
N HIS A 102 -3.96 -11.97 14.63
CA HIS A 102 -5.21 -11.96 15.39
C HIS A 102 -6.27 -11.08 14.71
N ASP A 103 -7.54 -11.30 15.07
CA ASP A 103 -8.64 -10.46 14.62
C ASP A 103 -8.53 -9.05 15.20
N MET A 104 -8.73 -8.03 14.38
CA MET A 104 -8.60 -6.63 14.82
C MET A 104 -9.82 -6.13 15.61
N GLN A 105 -10.99 -6.73 15.41
CA GLN A 105 -12.26 -6.35 16.05
C GLN A 105 -12.56 -4.84 16.00
N VAL A 106 -12.27 -4.22 14.85
CA VAL A 106 -12.43 -2.78 14.63
C VAL A 106 -13.92 -2.40 14.70
N ASP A 107 -14.21 -1.23 15.23
CA ASP A 107 -15.53 -0.59 15.13
C ASP A 107 -15.35 0.92 14.99
N ILE A 108 -15.34 1.41 13.75
CA ILE A 108 -15.16 2.84 13.48
C ILE A 108 -16.31 3.64 14.10
N THR A 109 -17.53 3.10 14.08
CA THR A 109 -18.72 3.79 14.62
C THR A 109 -18.68 3.94 16.14
N LYS A 110 -18.09 2.97 16.84
CA LYS A 110 -17.89 3.01 18.30
C LYS A 110 -16.52 3.56 18.72
N GLY A 111 -15.72 4.06 17.78
CA GLY A 111 -14.40 4.61 18.07
C GLY A 111 -13.30 3.57 18.36
N LEU A 112 -13.56 2.28 18.12
CA LEU A 112 -12.58 1.20 18.30
C LEU A 112 -11.73 1.04 17.04
N PHE A 113 -10.82 1.99 16.79
CA PHE A 113 -9.93 1.98 15.62
C PHE A 113 -8.47 2.28 15.95
N SER A 114 -8.08 2.26 17.22
CA SER A 114 -6.71 2.53 17.68
C SER A 114 -5.67 1.69 16.94
N GLN A 115 -5.93 0.39 16.78
CA GLN A 115 -5.03 -0.52 16.05
C GLN A 115 -4.81 -0.12 14.59
N LEU A 116 -5.82 0.46 13.91
CA LEU A 116 -5.66 0.97 12.55
C LEU A 116 -4.73 2.18 12.52
N TYR A 117 -4.81 3.04 13.55
CA TYR A 117 -3.94 4.20 13.67
C TYR A 117 -2.50 3.81 13.97
N ASP A 118 -2.29 2.82 14.85
CA ASP A 118 -0.95 2.27 15.14
C ASP A 118 -0.33 1.66 13.88
N ASN A 119 -1.11 0.88 13.11
CA ASN A 119 -0.67 0.34 11.82
C ASN A 119 -0.29 1.43 10.82
N TYR A 120 -1.02 2.55 10.81
CA TYR A 120 -0.71 3.71 9.97
C TYR A 120 0.57 4.43 10.41
N ILE A 121 0.79 4.61 11.71
CA ILE A 121 2.04 5.19 12.23
C ILE A 121 3.23 4.32 11.82
N ASN A 122 3.11 3.00 11.99
CA ASN A 122 4.15 2.05 11.60
C ASN A 122 4.44 2.12 10.09
N PHE A 123 3.41 2.27 9.25
CA PHE A 123 3.59 2.48 7.82
C PHE A 123 4.32 3.80 7.48
N ARG A 124 4.10 4.87 8.26
CA ARG A 124 4.73 6.19 8.04
C ARG A 124 6.16 6.27 8.58
N GLY A 125 6.49 5.47 9.59
CA GLY A 125 7.79 5.51 10.28
C GLY A 125 8.97 4.94 9.49
N ASP A 126 8.71 4.16 8.43
CA ASP A 126 9.71 3.55 7.54
C ASP A 126 9.97 4.33 6.24
#